data_AF-A0A2V9BG43-F1
#
_entry.id   AF-A0A2V9BG43-F1
#
_cell.length_a   1.000
_cell.length_b   1.000
_cell.length_c   1.000
_cell.angle_alpha   90.00
_cell.angle_beta   90.00
_cell.angle_gamma   90.00
#
_symmetry.space_group_name_H-M   'P 1'
#
loop_
_entity.id
_entity.type
_entity.pdbx_description
1 polymer ?
#
loop_
_entity_poly.entity_id
_entity_poly.type
_entity_poly.pdbx_seq_one_letter_code
_entity_poly.pdbx_strand_id
1 'polypeptide(L)'
;APRVYIANLMTQPGETTDYSLARHLRAIQNHVKPRIVDYVVANRQRISPAVRRRYRRQGASQVTVDAGGLRKLRVELLLGNLLEEHEKIRHHSARLARLLLDEFPPRAAKK
;
A
#
# COMPACT_ATOMS: atom_id res chain seq x y z
N ALA A 1 -5.23 18.80 -4.98
CA ALA A 1 -5.44 17.45 -5.56
C ALA A 1 -5.43 16.44 -4.42
N PRO A 2 -6.14 15.29 -4.52
CA PRO A 2 -6.05 14.23 -3.52
C PRO A 2 -4.61 13.71 -3.43
N ARG A 3 -4.18 13.35 -2.22
CA ARG A 3 -2.83 12.83 -1.93
C ARG A 3 -2.94 11.35 -1.62
N VAL A 4 -2.44 10.52 -2.53
CA VAL A 4 -2.59 9.06 -2.50
C VAL A 4 -1.27 8.41 -2.12
N TYR A 5 -1.28 7.58 -1.09
CA TYR A 5 -0.16 6.73 -0.71
C TYR A 5 -0.37 5.31 -1.22
N ILE A 6 0.59 4.79 -2.00
CA ILE A 6 0.58 3.41 -2.48
C ILE A 6 1.40 2.57 -1.49
N ALA A 7 0.72 1.67 -0.79
CA ALA A 7 1.32 0.84 0.24
C ALA A 7 2.35 -0.14 -0.34
N ASN A 8 3.42 -0.38 0.41
CA ASN A 8 4.34 -1.47 0.11
C ASN A 8 3.62 -2.82 0.19
N LEU A 9 4.00 -3.77 -0.69
CA LEU A 9 3.47 -5.14 -0.65
C LEU A 9 4.06 -5.96 0.52
N MET A 10 5.34 -5.76 0.80
CA MET A 10 6.10 -6.43 1.85
C MET A 10 6.79 -5.41 2.75
N THR A 11 7.07 -5.83 3.97
CA THR A 11 8.04 -5.17 4.84
C THR A 11 9.45 -5.29 4.26
N GLN A 12 10.29 -4.31 4.60
CA GLN A 12 11.69 -4.22 4.20
C GLN A 12 12.56 -4.46 5.45
N PRO A 13 13.42 -5.49 5.44
CA PRO A 13 14.30 -5.79 6.57
C PRO A 13 15.16 -4.59 6.95
N GLY A 14 15.13 -4.21 8.23
CA GLY A 14 15.89 -3.07 8.74
C GLY A 14 15.22 -1.71 8.57
N GLU A 15 14.16 -1.60 7.76
CA GLU A 15 13.41 -0.36 7.55
C GLU A 15 12.00 -0.44 8.13
N THR A 16 11.24 -1.48 7.77
CA THR A 16 9.81 -1.62 8.09
C THR A 16 9.47 -2.99 8.67
N THR A 17 10.44 -3.66 9.28
CA THR A 17 10.24 -4.94 10.00
C THR A 17 9.06 -4.82 10.97
N ASP A 18 8.09 -5.73 10.83
CA ASP A 18 6.85 -5.79 11.62
C ASP A 18 5.95 -4.54 11.55
N TYR A 19 6.10 -3.72 10.51
CA TYR A 19 5.20 -2.59 10.31
C TYR A 19 3.84 -3.07 9.76
N SER A 20 2.76 -2.68 10.44
CA SER A 20 1.44 -2.62 9.81
C SER A 20 1.38 -1.46 8.81
N LEU A 21 0.36 -1.45 7.97
CA LEU A 21 0.12 -0.34 7.05
C LEU A 21 -0.13 0.98 7.80
N ALA A 22 -0.90 1.01 8.89
CA ALA A 22 -1.03 2.24 9.68
C ALA A 22 0.28 2.65 10.34
N ARG A 23 1.20 1.73 10.64
CA ARG A 23 2.54 2.09 11.15
C ARG A 23 3.37 2.79 10.07
N HIS A 24 3.33 2.33 8.82
CA HIS A 24 3.94 3.05 7.69
C HIS A 24 3.38 4.47 7.60
N LEU A 25 2.06 4.61 7.66
CA LEU A 25 1.42 5.92 7.54
C LEU A 25 1.74 6.85 8.72
N ARG A 26 1.78 6.32 9.95
CA ARG A 26 2.26 7.08 11.12
C ARG A 26 3.70 7.55 10.95
N ALA A 27 4.58 6.68 10.46
CA ALA A 27 5.97 7.06 10.21
C ALA A 27 6.06 8.24 9.23
N ILE A 28 5.30 8.23 8.13
CA ILE A 28 5.22 9.37 7.20
C ILE A 28 4.72 10.61 7.94
N GLN A 29 3.58 10.53 8.64
CA GLN A 29 2.98 11.67 9.36
C GLN A 29 3.84 12.21 10.51
N ASN A 30 4.81 11.45 11.02
CA ASN A 30 5.76 11.93 12.01
C ASN A 30 6.88 12.77 11.40
N HIS A 31 7.21 12.54 10.12
CA HIS A 31 8.26 13.29 9.41
C HIS A 31 7.72 14.55 8.71
N VAL A 32 6.41 14.63 8.50
CA VAL A 32 5.75 15.77 7.85
C VAL A 32 4.52 16.21 8.63
N LYS A 33 3.73 17.15 8.10
CA LYS A 33 2.49 17.59 8.76
C LYS A 33 1.43 16.47 8.84
N PRO A 34 0.63 16.41 9.91
CA PRO A 34 -0.53 15.53 9.98
C PRO A 34 -1.47 15.70 8.77
N ARG A 35 -2.17 14.63 8.39
CA ARG A 35 -3.15 14.61 7.28
C ARG A 35 -2.57 14.99 5.90
N ILE A 36 -1.30 14.64 5.66
CA ILE A 36 -0.68 14.78 4.33
C ILE A 36 -1.24 13.76 3.31
N VAL A 37 -1.74 12.62 3.78
CA VAL A 37 -2.33 11.56 2.96
C VAL A 37 -3.85 11.61 3.11
N ASP A 38 -4.56 11.55 1.99
CA ASP A 38 -6.03 11.43 1.94
C ASP A 38 -6.44 9.96 1.77
N TYR A 39 -5.78 9.27 0.84
CA TYR A 39 -6.10 7.91 0.43
C TYR A 39 -4.89 6.99 0.58
N VAL A 40 -5.14 5.75 0.99
CA VAL A 40 -4.16 4.68 0.97
C VAL A 40 -4.65 3.59 0.02
N VAL A 41 -3.84 3.27 -0.98
CA VAL A 41 -4.07 2.13 -1.88
C VAL A 41 -3.25 0.95 -1.36
N ALA A 42 -3.90 -0.18 -1.10
CA ALA A 42 -3.24 -1.37 -0.59
C ALA A 42 -3.69 -2.65 -1.29
N ASN A 43 -2.77 -3.62 -1.34
CA ASN A 43 -3.06 -4.93 -1.88
C ASN A 43 -3.77 -5.82 -0.85
N ARG A 44 -4.87 -6.46 -1.26
CA ARG A 44 -5.58 -7.47 -0.44
C ARG A 44 -5.22 -8.92 -0.79
N GLN A 45 -4.58 -9.15 -1.93
CA GLN A 45 -4.26 -10.48 -2.41
C GLN A 45 -3.14 -11.09 -1.58
N ARG A 46 -3.35 -12.28 -1.01
CA ARG A 46 -2.31 -13.02 -0.31
C ARG A 46 -1.27 -13.56 -1.28
N ILE A 47 0.00 -13.48 -0.90
CA ILE A 47 1.08 -14.16 -1.63
C ILE A 47 0.99 -15.67 -1.47
N SER A 48 1.46 -16.40 -2.49
CA SER A 48 1.54 -17.86 -2.45
C SER A 48 2.41 -18.36 -1.28
N PRO A 49 2.15 -19.57 -0.74
CA PRO A 49 2.94 -20.11 0.38
C PRO A 49 4.44 -20.24 0.07
N ALA A 50 4.79 -20.55 -1.18
CA ALA A 50 6.18 -20.64 -1.62
C ALA A 50 6.89 -19.27 -1.55
N VAL A 51 6.25 -18.23 -2.11
CA VAL A 51 6.76 -16.86 -2.05
C VAL A 51 6.83 -16.37 -0.61
N ARG A 52 5.81 -16.63 0.21
CA ARG A 52 5.82 -16.27 1.64
C ARG A 52 7.02 -16.86 2.38
N ARG A 53 7.33 -18.14 2.15
CA ARG A 53 8.52 -18.77 2.76
C ARG A 53 9.82 -18.11 2.31
N ARG A 54 9.94 -17.79 1.02
CA ARG A 54 11.13 -17.13 0.46
C ARG A 54 11.37 -15.76 1.10
N TYR A 55 10.35 -14.90 1.16
CA TYR A 55 10.48 -13.57 1.78
C TYR A 55 10.73 -13.66 3.28
N ARG A 56 10.10 -14.61 3.98
CA ARG A 56 10.34 -14.81 5.42
C ARG A 56 11.80 -15.17 5.73
N ARG A 57 12.45 -15.98 4.88
CA ARG A 57 13.90 -16.28 5.01
C ARG A 57 14.79 -15.05 4.85
N GLN A 58 14.28 -14.01 4.20
CA GLN A 58 14.96 -12.73 4.03
C GLN A 58 14.58 -11.71 5.11
N GLY A 59 13.80 -12.12 6.13
CA GLY A 59 13.32 -11.21 7.19
C GLY A 59 12.15 -10.31 6.76
N ALA A 60 11.49 -10.61 5.65
CA ALA A 60 10.37 -9.85 5.11
C ALA A 60 9.03 -10.60 5.23
N SER A 61 7.95 -9.86 5.43
CA SER A 61 6.58 -10.35 5.59
C SER A 61 5.61 -9.49 4.79
N GLN A 62 4.46 -10.06 4.41
CA GLN A 62 3.44 -9.28 3.70
C GLN A 62 2.88 -8.21 4.62
N VAL A 63 2.76 -6.96 4.13
CA VAL A 63 2.27 -5.85 4.96
C VAL A 63 0.84 -6.12 5.39
N THR A 64 0.61 -6.10 6.70
CA THR A 64 -0.73 -6.27 7.28
C THR A 64 -1.54 -5.00 7.13
N VAL A 65 -2.71 -5.10 6.50
CA VAL A 65 -3.68 -4.01 6.39
C VAL A 65 -4.52 -3.96 7.69
N ASP A 66 -4.25 -2.99 8.56
CA ASP A 66 -4.98 -2.76 9.80
C ASP A 66 -6.05 -1.67 9.64
N ALA A 67 -7.19 -2.03 9.06
CA ALA A 67 -8.28 -1.08 8.79
C ALA A 67 -8.68 -0.22 10.01
N GLY A 68 -8.68 -0.81 11.22
CA GLY A 68 -8.92 -0.08 12.46
C GLY A 68 -7.85 0.97 12.79
N GLY A 69 -6.58 0.68 12.49
CA GLY A 69 -5.47 1.62 12.64
C GLY A 69 -5.56 2.77 11.64
N LEU A 70 -5.88 2.46 10.38
CA LEU A 70 -6.05 3.45 9.31
C LEU A 70 -7.24 4.37 9.55
N ARG A 71 -8.37 3.83 10.05
CA ARG A 71 -9.54 4.64 10.42
C ARG A 71 -9.20 5.70 11.48
N LYS A 72 -8.37 5.37 12.47
CA LYS A 72 -7.91 6.34 13.48
C LYS A 72 -7.06 7.46 12.88
N LEU A 73 -6.38 7.21 11.77
CA LEU A 73 -5.57 8.18 11.03
C LEU A 73 -6.40 9.01 10.04
N ARG A 74 -7.72 8.78 9.96
CA ARG A 74 -8.67 9.51 9.11
C ARG A 74 -8.27 9.53 7.63
N VAL A 75 -7.82 8.38 7.12
CA VAL A 75 -7.54 8.16 5.70
C VAL A 75 -8.53 7.17 5.12
N GLU A 76 -8.84 7.34 3.84
CA GLU A 76 -9.66 6.39 3.09
C GLU A 76 -8.80 5.24 2.55
N LEU A 77 -9.29 4.01 2.67
CA LEU A 77 -8.56 2.81 2.26
C LEU A 77 -9.17 2.23 0.98
N LEU A 78 -8.38 2.17 -0.07
CA LEU A 78 -8.71 1.52 -1.34
C LEU A 78 -7.98 0.18 -1.43
N LEU A 79 -8.73 -0.90 -1.61
CA LEU A 79 -8.19 -2.26 -1.69
C LEU A 79 -8.30 -2.82 -3.10
N GLY A 80 -7.20 -3.34 -3.62
CA GLY A 80 -7.17 -4.02 -4.91
C GLY A 80 -6.42 -5.35 -4.87
N ASN A 81 -6.66 -6.19 -5.88
CA ASN A 81 -5.78 -7.31 -6.19
C ASN A 81 -4.62 -6.76 -7.02
N LEU A 82 -3.63 -6.18 -6.35
CA LEU A 82 -2.60 -5.37 -6.99
C LEU A 82 -1.27 -6.12 -7.12
N LEU A 83 -1.25 -7.41 -6.86
CA LEU A 83 -0.02 -8.18 -6.75
C LEU A 83 0.25 -8.99 -8.03
N GLU A 84 1.50 -9.01 -8.45
CA GLU A 84 2.01 -9.87 -9.51
C GLU A 84 3.22 -10.67 -8.98
N GLU A 85 3.19 -12.00 -9.13
CA GLU A 85 4.27 -12.89 -8.71
C GLU A 85 5.12 -13.26 -9.92
N HIS A 86 6.34 -12.71 -9.99
CA HIS A 86 7.40 -13.13 -10.89
C HIS A 86 8.58 -13.66 -10.06
N GLU A 87 9.83 -13.51 -10.55
CA GLU A 87 11.03 -13.74 -9.74
C GLU A 87 11.01 -12.96 -8.42
N LYS A 88 10.48 -11.74 -8.43
CA LYS A 88 10.18 -10.92 -7.25
C LYS A 88 8.71 -10.51 -7.29
N ILE A 89 8.08 -10.30 -6.13
CA ILE A 89 6.72 -9.75 -6.12
C ILE A 89 6.76 -8.27 -6.44
N ARG A 90 5.76 -7.82 -7.21
CA ARG A 90 5.62 -6.43 -7.63
C ARG A 90 4.15 -6.04 -7.67
N HIS A 91 3.90 -4.74 -7.75
CA HIS A 91 2.58 -4.27 -8.09
C HIS A 91 2.28 -4.61 -9.54
N HIS A 92 1.08 -5.12 -9.82
CA HIS A 92 0.59 -5.33 -11.17
C HIS A 92 0.22 -3.97 -11.78
N SER A 93 1.11 -3.41 -12.60
CA SER A 93 1.02 -2.01 -13.07
C SER A 93 -0.33 -1.69 -13.72
N ALA A 94 -0.87 -2.55 -14.59
CA ALA A 94 -2.14 -2.27 -15.25
C ALA A 94 -3.34 -2.22 -14.28
N ARG A 95 -3.37 -3.09 -13.26
CA ARG A 95 -4.46 -3.10 -12.27
C ARG A 95 -4.36 -1.91 -11.32
N LEU A 96 -3.13 -1.54 -10.93
CA LEU A 96 -2.89 -0.34 -10.13
C LEU A 96 -3.28 0.93 -10.90
N ALA A 97 -2.84 1.06 -12.16
CA ALA A 97 -3.21 2.19 -13.01
C ALA A 97 -4.73 2.29 -13.20
N ARG A 98 -5.38 1.15 -13.48
CA ARG A 98 -6.84 1.10 -13.62
C ARG A 98 -7.56 1.56 -12.35
N LEU A 99 -7.15 1.05 -11.18
CA LEU A 99 -7.72 1.48 -9.90
C LEU A 99 -7.57 2.99 -9.71
N LEU A 100 -6.40 3.55 -9.98
CA LEU A 100 -6.16 4.99 -9.82
C LEU A 100 -6.99 5.84 -10.79
N LEU A 101 -7.15 5.41 -12.04
CA LEU A 101 -7.94 6.13 -13.03
C LEU A 101 -9.45 6.07 -12.76
N ASP A 102 -9.95 4.95 -12.24
CA ASP A 102 -11.35 4.77 -11.88
C ASP A 102 -11.72 5.59 -10.64
N GLU A 103 -10.88 5.58 -9.60
CA GLU A 103 -11.11 6.30 -8.34
C GLU A 103 -10.80 7.80 -8.43
N PHE A 104 -9.83 8.18 -9.27
CA PHE A 104 -9.38 9.57 -9.42
C PHE A 104 -9.39 9.97 -10.90
N PRO A 105 -10.58 10.07 -11.52
CA PRO A 105 -10.68 10.39 -12.93
C PRO A 105 -10.02 11.74 -13.22
N PRO A 106 -9.31 11.86 -14.35
CA PRO A 106 -8.74 13.13 -14.75
C PRO A 106 -9.84 14.18 -14.84
N ARG A 107 -9.60 15.35 -14.24
CA ARG A 107 -10.52 16.47 -14.41
C ARG A 107 -10.62 16.78 -15.90
N ALA A 108 -11.85 16.85 -16.42
CA ALA A 108 -12.08 17.28 -17.78
C ALA A 108 -11.31 18.59 -18.01
N ALA A 109 -10.49 18.64 -19.06
CA ALA A 109 -9.80 19.87 -19.44
C ALA A 109 -10.87 20.95 -19.63
N LYS A 110 -10.76 22.05 -18.88
CA LYS A 110 -11.59 23.22 -19.14
C LYS A 110 -11.26 23.65 -20.57
N LYS A 111 -12.25 23.56 -21.48
CA LYS A 111 -12.18 24.17 -22.80
C LYS A 111 -12.07 25.68 -22.66
#